data_AF-A0AAW2HJ35-F1
#
_entry.id   AF-A0AAW2HJ35-F1
#
_cell.length_a   1.000
_cell.length_b   1.000
_cell.length_c   1.000
_cell.angle_alpha   90.00
_cell.angle_beta   90.00
_cell.angle_gamma   90.00
#
_symmetry.space_group_name_H-M   'P 1'
#
loop_
_entity.id
_entity.type
_entity.pdbx_description
1 polymer ?
#
loop_
_entity_poly.entity_id
_entity_poly.type
_entity_poly.pdbx_seq_one_letter_code
_entity_poly.pdbx_strand_id
1 'polypeptide(L)'
;MEWHRREWISIYKDSLFHLFMVEDDLVWSDRADPYSKGESTVIWPALSFVALVDSVDMKTQLQPVEFLIDRELAFRDYTRIEPFLDCDQKIPGAGDYGEVVAAVRKWLEYQDGQRILLTTPSVLVGYRVEVYRAEGTTQWYTAVIVGYNEATRVSFHIIRPKRAQRPHPPPFPVLFPFPPKNKQLSRK
;
A
#
# COMPACT_ATOMS: atom_id res chain seq x y z
N MET A 1 -4.07 -14.54 -3.56
CA MET A 1 -2.84 -15.23 -3.10
C MET A 1 -3.03 -15.65 -1.66
N GLU A 2 -2.95 -16.94 -1.35
CA GLU A 2 -2.99 -17.44 0.02
C GLU A 2 -1.72 -17.04 0.77
N TRP A 3 -1.87 -16.49 1.98
CA TRP A 3 -0.75 -15.96 2.76
C TRP A 3 0.33 -17.00 3.07
N HIS A 4 -0.06 -18.28 3.22
CA HIS A 4 0.84 -19.38 3.57
C HIS A 4 1.89 -19.71 2.51
N ARG A 5 1.79 -19.13 1.31
CA ARG A 5 2.74 -19.32 0.20
C ARG A 5 3.72 -18.16 0.06
N ARG A 6 3.72 -17.19 0.98
CA ARG A 6 4.66 -16.05 0.96
C ARG A 6 6.00 -16.50 1.54
N GLU A 7 7.08 -16.19 0.82
CA GLU A 7 8.45 -16.47 1.21
C GLU A 7 9.23 -15.16 1.37
N TRP A 8 10.26 -15.19 2.21
CA TRP A 8 11.20 -14.08 2.32
C TRP A 8 12.15 -14.11 1.14
N ILE A 9 12.25 -12.98 0.44
CA ILE A 9 13.17 -12.81 -0.68
C ILE A 9 14.27 -11.86 -0.25
N SER A 10 15.52 -12.28 -0.42
CA SER A 10 16.68 -11.41 -0.23
C SER A 10 16.99 -10.72 -1.56
N ILE A 11 16.46 -9.51 -1.71
CA ILE A 11 16.49 -8.74 -2.98
C ILE A 11 17.92 -8.55 -3.50
N TYR A 12 18.87 -8.30 -2.60
CA TYR A 12 20.27 -7.99 -2.94
C TYR A 12 21.19 -9.21 -3.03
N LYS A 13 20.67 -10.42 -2.77
CA LYS A 13 21.50 -11.63 -2.72
C LYS A 13 21.67 -12.23 -4.11
N ASP A 14 22.87 -12.71 -4.39
CA ASP A 14 23.23 -13.55 -5.56
C ASP A 14 22.85 -12.97 -6.93
N SER A 15 22.71 -11.64 -7.06
CA SER A 15 22.25 -10.97 -8.29
C SER A 15 20.99 -11.61 -8.88
N LEU A 16 20.09 -12.10 -8.01
CA LEU A 16 18.89 -12.84 -8.42
C LEU A 16 17.97 -12.03 -9.32
N PHE A 17 17.96 -10.70 -9.14
CA PHE A 17 17.15 -9.78 -9.92
C PHE A 17 18.05 -8.88 -10.74
N HIS A 18 17.73 -8.75 -12.03
CA HIS A 18 18.36 -7.74 -12.88
C HIS A 18 17.70 -6.37 -12.70
N LEU A 19 16.38 -6.37 -12.45
CA LEU A 19 15.57 -5.21 -12.13
C LEU A 19 14.58 -5.63 -11.04
N PHE A 20 14.51 -4.88 -9.95
CA PHE A 20 13.50 -5.05 -8.90
C PHE A 20 12.97 -3.69 -8.50
N MET A 21 11.67 -3.49 -8.69
CA MET A 21 11.00 -2.22 -8.44
C MET A 21 9.89 -2.38 -7.41
N VAL A 22 9.66 -1.35 -6.64
CA VAL A 22 8.58 -1.27 -5.65
C VAL A 22 7.71 -0.07 -5.96
N GLU A 23 6.41 -0.21 -5.67
CA GLU A 23 5.46 0.90 -5.70
C GLU A 23 5.98 2.02 -4.79
N ASP A 24 5.95 3.26 -5.31
CA ASP A 24 6.48 4.44 -4.64
C ASP A 24 5.37 5.42 -4.27
N ASP A 25 4.70 6.01 -5.26
CA ASP A 25 3.67 7.02 -5.05
C ASP A 25 2.58 6.98 -6.13
N LEU A 26 1.55 7.80 -5.95
CA LEU A 26 0.55 8.08 -6.96
C LEU A 26 0.98 9.32 -7.77
N VAL A 27 0.84 9.24 -9.08
CA VAL A 27 1.19 10.32 -10.02
C VAL A 27 0.12 10.48 -11.09
N TRP A 28 0.12 11.62 -11.76
CA TRP A 28 -0.68 11.89 -12.95
C TRP A 28 0.17 11.67 -14.20
N SER A 29 -0.37 10.98 -15.20
CA SER A 29 0.30 10.84 -16.50
C SER A 29 -0.70 10.75 -17.65
N ASP A 30 -0.27 11.15 -18.85
CA ASP A 30 -1.06 11.06 -20.07
C ASP A 30 -1.20 9.60 -20.55
N ARG A 31 -2.39 9.25 -21.02
CA ARG A 31 -2.65 7.99 -21.73
C ARG A 31 -3.75 8.16 -22.76
N ALA A 32 -3.88 7.17 -23.65
CA ALA A 32 -5.09 7.02 -24.45
C ALA A 32 -6.27 6.76 -23.51
N ASP A 33 -7.39 7.46 -23.75
CA ASP A 33 -8.59 7.31 -22.95
C ASP A 33 -9.15 5.89 -23.11
N PRO A 34 -9.16 5.07 -22.04
CA PRO A 34 -9.60 3.69 -22.12
C PRO A 34 -11.10 3.53 -22.39
N TYR A 35 -11.90 4.59 -22.20
CA TYR A 35 -13.35 4.58 -22.42
C TYR A 35 -13.77 5.25 -23.73
N SER A 36 -12.86 6.01 -24.35
CA SER A 36 -13.09 6.61 -25.65
C SER A 36 -12.87 5.60 -26.78
N LYS A 37 -13.76 5.60 -27.76
CA LYS A 37 -13.60 4.80 -28.99
C LYS A 37 -12.68 5.48 -30.03
N GLY A 38 -12.13 6.65 -29.72
CA GLY A 38 -11.22 7.41 -30.59
C GLY A 38 -9.86 7.66 -29.94
N GLU A 39 -8.92 8.24 -30.69
CA GLU A 39 -7.59 8.64 -30.20
C GLU A 39 -7.65 9.93 -29.37
N SER A 40 -8.41 9.92 -28.27
CA SER A 40 -8.38 10.99 -27.28
C SER A 40 -7.40 10.66 -26.16
N THR A 41 -6.60 11.64 -25.77
CA THR A 41 -5.68 11.53 -24.63
C THR A 41 -6.33 12.11 -23.37
N VAL A 42 -6.10 11.44 -22.23
CA VAL A 42 -6.60 11.86 -20.92
C VAL A 42 -5.46 11.83 -19.90
N ILE A 43 -5.53 12.71 -18.90
CA ILE A 43 -4.66 12.65 -17.72
C ILE A 43 -5.27 11.65 -16.74
N TRP A 44 -4.49 10.64 -16.35
CA TRP A 44 -4.97 9.51 -15.57
C TRP A 44 -4.07 9.27 -14.36
N PRO A 45 -4.63 8.83 -13.21
CA PRO A 45 -3.81 8.49 -12.06
C PRO A 45 -3.10 7.14 -12.29
N ALA A 46 -1.83 7.08 -11.94
CA ALA A 46 -0.98 5.91 -12.09
C ALA A 46 -0.05 5.76 -10.87
N LEU A 47 0.31 4.53 -10.56
CA LEU A 47 1.35 4.22 -9.57
C LEU A 47 2.72 4.40 -10.21
N SER A 48 3.60 5.13 -9.56
CA SER A 48 5.02 5.17 -9.88
C SER A 48 5.77 4.06 -9.16
N PHE A 49 6.96 3.73 -9.68
CA PHE A 49 7.83 2.74 -9.06
C PHE A 49 9.25 3.25 -8.92
N VAL A 50 9.91 2.84 -7.84
CA VAL A 50 11.34 3.06 -7.59
C VAL A 50 12.08 1.74 -7.73
N ALA A 51 13.21 1.76 -8.44
CA ALA A 51 14.09 0.61 -8.55
C ALA A 51 14.93 0.46 -7.27
N LEU A 52 14.84 -0.70 -6.63
CA LEU A 52 15.74 -1.14 -5.55
C LEU A 52 16.98 -1.85 -6.10
N VAL A 53 16.82 -2.54 -7.22
CA VAL A 53 17.91 -3.15 -7.99
C VAL A 53 17.74 -2.73 -9.43
N ASP A 54 18.77 -2.14 -10.01
CA ASP A 54 18.82 -1.80 -11.42
C ASP A 54 20.22 -2.13 -11.97
N SER A 55 20.33 -3.29 -12.60
CA SER A 55 21.54 -3.73 -13.30
C SER A 55 21.38 -3.68 -14.82
N VAL A 56 20.24 -3.16 -15.28
CA VAL A 56 19.91 -2.98 -16.69
C VAL A 56 20.09 -1.49 -17.00
N ASP A 57 20.71 -1.14 -18.11
CA ASP A 57 20.79 0.27 -18.52
C ASP A 57 19.40 0.77 -18.97
N MET A 58 18.53 1.08 -18.01
CA MET A 58 17.27 1.75 -18.26
C MET A 58 17.55 3.19 -18.66
N LYS A 59 16.85 3.65 -19.71
CA LYS A 59 16.93 5.06 -20.12
C LYS A 59 16.50 5.92 -18.94
N THR A 60 17.42 6.73 -18.40
CA THR A 60 17.27 7.54 -17.19
C THR A 60 16.12 8.55 -17.24
N GLN A 61 15.49 8.72 -18.41
CA GLN A 61 14.39 9.66 -18.64
C GLN A 61 13.01 8.96 -18.64
N LEU A 62 12.97 7.62 -18.64
CA LEU A 62 11.71 6.86 -18.64
C LEU A 62 11.41 6.31 -17.26
N GLN A 63 10.21 6.59 -16.77
CA GLN A 63 9.68 6.12 -15.51
C GLN A 63 8.58 5.07 -15.77
N PRO A 64 8.67 3.88 -15.16
CA PRO A 64 7.59 2.90 -15.19
C PRO A 64 6.40 3.39 -14.37
N VAL A 65 5.21 3.22 -14.92
CA VAL A 65 3.94 3.55 -14.27
C VAL A 65 2.91 2.44 -14.49
N GLU A 66 2.01 2.24 -13.53
CA GLU A 66 0.84 1.35 -13.63
C GLU A 66 -0.43 2.18 -13.49
N PHE A 67 -1.23 2.29 -14.54
CA PHE A 67 -2.46 3.06 -14.50
C PHE A 67 -3.52 2.40 -13.63
N LEU A 68 -4.25 3.21 -12.84
CA LEU A 68 -5.33 2.70 -12.02
C LEU A 68 -6.49 2.17 -12.87
N ILE A 69 -7.25 1.24 -12.27
CA ILE A 69 -8.38 0.49 -12.83
C ILE A 69 -7.95 -0.70 -13.69
N ASP A 70 -7.40 -0.47 -14.87
CA ASP A 70 -7.06 -1.53 -15.82
C ASP A 70 -5.66 -2.12 -15.62
N ARG A 71 -4.83 -1.49 -14.79
CA ARG A 71 -3.46 -1.91 -14.48
C ARG A 71 -2.57 -1.96 -15.72
N GLU A 72 -2.82 -1.08 -16.69
CA GLU A 72 -1.94 -0.94 -17.84
C GLU A 72 -0.55 -0.45 -17.37
N LEU A 73 0.49 -1.19 -17.73
CA LEU A 73 1.88 -0.83 -17.47
C LEU A 73 2.44 -0.05 -18.65
N ALA A 74 3.05 1.09 -18.38
CA ALA A 74 3.67 1.93 -19.39
C ALA A 74 4.99 2.52 -18.90
N PHE A 75 5.86 2.90 -19.83
CA PHE A 75 7.02 3.75 -19.56
C PHE A 75 6.69 5.16 -20.05
N ARG A 76 6.80 6.14 -19.16
CA ARG A 76 6.49 7.54 -19.43
C ARG A 76 7.71 8.40 -19.21
N ASP A 77 7.83 9.46 -20.01
CA ASP A 77 8.87 10.45 -19.78
C ASP A 77 8.62 11.13 -18.43
N TYR A 78 9.65 11.28 -17.60
CA TYR A 78 9.54 11.97 -16.32
C TYR A 78 8.98 13.39 -16.48
N THR A 79 9.18 14.05 -17.63
CA THR A 79 8.62 15.39 -17.90
C THR A 79 7.10 15.39 -18.09
N ARG A 80 6.48 14.23 -18.31
CA ARG A 80 5.04 14.05 -18.51
C ARG A 80 4.33 13.46 -17.29
N ILE A 81 5.05 13.40 -16.17
CA ILE A 81 4.56 12.89 -14.91
C ILE A 81 4.43 14.06 -13.95
N GLU A 82 3.24 14.23 -13.39
CA GLU A 82 2.98 15.23 -12.37
C GLU A 82 2.71 14.54 -11.04
N PRO A 83 3.26 15.05 -9.91
CA PRO A 83 3.02 14.46 -8.61
C PRO A 83 1.55 14.59 -8.20
N PHE A 84 1.01 13.58 -7.52
CA PHE A 84 -0.33 13.65 -6.94
C PHE A 84 -0.27 14.40 -5.60
N LEU A 85 -0.70 15.66 -5.57
CA LEU A 85 -0.57 16.52 -4.38
C LEU A 85 -1.82 16.60 -3.51
N ASP A 86 -3.04 16.46 -4.06
CA ASP A 86 -4.26 16.54 -3.27
C ASP A 86 -5.44 15.80 -3.94
N CYS A 87 -6.29 15.17 -3.13
CA CYS A 87 -7.50 14.48 -3.59
C CYS A 87 -8.66 15.44 -3.91
N ASP A 88 -8.59 16.68 -3.41
CA ASP A 88 -9.53 17.76 -3.72
C ASP A 88 -9.18 18.50 -5.02
N GLN A 89 -8.00 18.24 -5.60
CA GLN A 89 -7.79 18.57 -7.01
C GLN A 89 -8.78 17.74 -7.81
N LYS A 90 -9.78 18.41 -8.38
CA LYS A 90 -10.72 17.80 -9.33
C LYS A 90 -9.89 16.98 -10.31
N ILE A 91 -9.99 15.65 -10.23
CA ILE A 91 -9.37 14.77 -11.23
C ILE A 91 -9.81 15.36 -12.59
N PRO A 92 -8.90 15.72 -13.49
CA PRO A 92 -9.31 16.22 -14.79
C PRO A 92 -10.17 15.13 -15.46
N GLY A 93 -11.47 15.39 -15.68
CA GLY A 93 -12.43 14.36 -16.12
C GLY A 93 -13.05 13.50 -15.00
N ALA A 94 -12.88 13.84 -13.72
CA ALA A 94 -13.44 13.13 -12.54
C ALA A 94 -14.94 12.89 -12.62
N GLY A 95 -15.65 13.83 -13.27
CA GLY A 95 -17.10 13.77 -13.42
C GLY A 95 -17.56 12.56 -14.21
N ASP A 96 -16.69 12.02 -15.08
CA ASP A 96 -17.05 10.96 -16.03
C ASP A 96 -16.66 9.56 -15.52
N TYR A 97 -15.73 9.45 -14.56
CA TYR A 97 -15.16 8.16 -14.12
C TYR A 97 -15.18 7.97 -12.59
N GLY A 98 -16.36 7.71 -12.01
CA GLY A 98 -16.52 7.52 -10.57
C GLY A 98 -15.70 6.37 -9.95
N GLU A 99 -15.37 5.34 -10.74
CA GLU A 99 -14.53 4.23 -10.30
C GLU A 99 -13.06 4.64 -10.06
N VAL A 100 -12.55 5.60 -10.85
CA VAL A 100 -11.19 6.13 -10.71
C VAL A 100 -11.07 6.87 -9.38
N VAL A 101 -12.04 7.72 -9.06
CA VAL A 101 -12.11 8.44 -7.77
C VAL A 101 -12.13 7.45 -6.61
N ALA A 102 -12.90 6.37 -6.71
CA ALA A 102 -12.96 5.34 -5.69
C ALA A 102 -11.62 4.58 -5.54
N ALA A 103 -10.94 4.30 -6.65
CA ALA A 103 -9.63 3.63 -6.64
C ALA A 103 -8.54 4.51 -6.00
N VAL A 104 -8.49 5.80 -6.35
CA VAL A 104 -7.58 6.78 -5.73
C VAL A 104 -7.83 6.88 -4.23
N ARG A 105 -9.10 7.01 -3.81
CA ARG A 105 -9.45 7.06 -2.38
C ARG A 105 -9.01 5.79 -1.65
N LYS A 106 -9.26 4.63 -2.24
CA LYS A 106 -8.85 3.33 -1.66
C LYS A 106 -7.34 3.23 -1.52
N TRP A 107 -6.59 3.74 -2.50
CA TRP A 107 -5.13 3.79 -2.42
C TRP A 107 -4.65 4.72 -1.31
N LEU A 108 -5.23 5.91 -1.16
CA LEU A 108 -4.90 6.84 -0.07
C LEU A 108 -5.21 6.23 1.31
N GLU A 109 -6.35 5.56 1.46
CA GLU A 109 -6.69 4.81 2.68
C GLU A 109 -5.66 3.71 2.98
N TYR A 110 -5.18 3.02 1.94
CA TYR A 110 -4.09 2.03 2.08
C TYR A 110 -2.80 2.68 2.57
N GLN A 111 -2.37 3.77 1.94
CA GLN A 111 -1.15 4.48 2.30
C GLN A 111 -1.21 5.04 3.71
N ASP A 112 -2.31 5.66 4.12
CA ASP A 112 -2.46 6.17 5.49
C ASP A 112 -2.43 5.03 6.53
N GLY A 113 -3.06 3.89 6.19
CA GLY A 113 -3.00 2.66 6.99
C GLY A 113 -1.60 2.07 7.15
N GLN A 114 -0.71 2.23 6.16
CA GLN A 114 0.71 1.85 6.29
C GLN A 114 1.49 2.92 7.08
N ARG A 115 1.24 4.19 6.79
CA ARG A 115 2.00 5.33 7.33
C ARG A 115 1.81 5.50 8.83
N ILE A 116 0.67 5.10 9.40
CA ILE A 116 0.43 5.11 10.85
C ILE A 116 1.51 4.36 11.64
N LEU A 117 2.12 3.32 11.06
CA LEU A 117 3.21 2.55 11.68
C LEU A 117 4.50 3.37 11.82
N LEU A 118 4.68 4.37 10.96
CA LEU A 118 5.89 5.19 10.87
C LEU A 118 5.71 6.56 11.53
N THR A 119 4.55 7.20 11.34
CA THR A 119 4.33 8.59 11.76
C THR A 119 3.63 8.74 13.10
N THR A 120 2.73 7.82 13.44
CA THR A 120 1.89 7.89 14.65
C THR A 120 1.81 6.53 15.38
N PRO A 121 2.94 5.85 15.63
CA PRO A 121 2.95 4.50 16.18
C PRO A 121 2.39 4.40 17.61
N SER A 122 2.39 5.50 18.37
CA SER A 122 1.78 5.58 19.71
C SER A 122 0.26 5.36 19.70
N VAL A 123 -0.42 5.70 18.60
CA VAL A 123 -1.87 5.48 18.42
C VAL A 123 -2.23 3.99 18.42
N LEU A 124 -1.25 3.13 18.11
CA LEU A 124 -1.45 1.69 18.02
C LEU A 124 -1.40 0.99 19.38
N VAL A 125 -1.04 1.68 20.47
CA VAL A 125 -1.05 1.10 21.82
C VAL A 125 -2.45 0.66 22.23
N GLY A 126 -2.56 -0.58 22.72
CA GLY A 126 -3.81 -1.23 23.08
C GLY A 126 -4.47 -2.03 21.95
N TYR A 127 -4.02 -1.87 20.70
CA TYR A 127 -4.57 -2.65 19.58
C TYR A 127 -4.09 -4.10 19.58
N ARG A 128 -4.97 -5.00 19.12
CA ARG A 128 -4.66 -6.40 18.88
C ARG A 128 -4.14 -6.56 17.45
N VAL A 129 -3.01 -7.23 17.30
CA VAL A 129 -2.36 -7.48 16.00
C VAL A 129 -2.03 -8.95 15.82
N GLU A 130 -1.86 -9.38 14.58
CA GLU A 130 -1.33 -10.71 14.26
C GLU A 130 0.15 -10.59 13.89
N VAL A 131 0.97 -11.42 14.51
CA VAL A 131 2.43 -11.41 14.34
C VAL A 131 2.85 -12.72 13.71
N TYR A 132 3.52 -12.62 12.57
CA TYR A 132 4.10 -13.75 11.87
C TYR A 132 5.52 -13.99 12.39
N ARG A 133 5.80 -15.23 12.82
CA ARG A 133 7.15 -15.66 13.18
C ARG A 133 7.75 -16.48 12.05
N ALA A 134 8.81 -15.96 11.43
CA ALA A 134 9.54 -16.66 10.38
C ALA A 134 10.47 -17.76 10.92
N GLU A 135 11.13 -17.52 12.07
CA GLU A 135 12.11 -18.43 12.64
C GLU A 135 11.49 -19.52 13.53
N GLY A 136 11.86 -20.78 13.29
CA GLY A 136 11.39 -21.94 14.05
C GLY A 136 10.12 -22.54 13.43
N THR A 137 9.04 -22.66 14.20
CA THR A 137 7.76 -23.12 13.65
C THR A 137 6.99 -21.93 13.10
N THR A 138 6.86 -21.85 11.78
CA THR A 138 6.08 -20.84 11.08
C THR A 138 4.65 -20.78 11.63
N GLN A 139 4.34 -19.74 12.39
CA GLN A 139 3.07 -19.60 13.12
C GLN A 139 2.65 -18.14 13.23
N TRP A 140 1.34 -17.96 13.33
CA TRP A 140 0.70 -16.67 13.62
C TRP A 140 0.32 -16.62 15.09
N TYR A 141 0.60 -15.49 15.73
CA TYR A 141 0.22 -15.20 17.10
C TYR A 141 -0.63 -13.94 17.14
N THR A 142 -1.69 -13.95 17.96
CA THR A 142 -2.32 -12.69 18.34
C THR A 142 -1.45 -12.01 19.40
N ALA A 143 -1.31 -10.69 19.32
CA ALA A 143 -0.51 -9.88 20.21
C ALA A 143 -1.28 -8.61 20.58
N VAL A 144 -0.88 -7.96 21.67
CA VAL A 144 -1.32 -6.60 22.00
C VAL A 144 -0.12 -5.68 21.96
N ILE A 145 -0.28 -4.52 21.33
CA ILE A 145 0.75 -3.48 21.30
C ILE A 145 0.74 -2.75 22.64
N VAL A 146 1.86 -2.73 23.36
CA VAL A 146 1.95 -2.07 24.69
C VAL A 146 2.76 -0.78 24.70
N GLY A 147 3.51 -0.50 23.64
CA GLY A 147 4.35 0.70 23.56
C GLY A 147 5.18 0.78 22.30
N TYR A 148 5.65 1.99 21.99
CA TYR A 148 6.57 2.30 20.91
C TYR A 148 7.87 2.87 21.51
N ASN A 149 9.01 2.43 20.98
CA ASN A 149 10.32 2.93 21.40
C ASN A 149 10.88 3.85 20.30
N GLU A 150 10.91 5.16 20.57
CA GLU A 150 11.39 6.17 19.62
C GLU A 150 12.87 6.00 19.26
N ALA A 151 13.70 5.51 20.19
CA ALA A 151 15.16 5.41 20.00
C ALA A 151 15.56 4.28 19.05
N THR A 152 14.80 3.18 19.03
CA THR A 152 15.10 2.02 18.17
C THR A 152 14.25 1.98 16.91
N ARG A 153 13.14 2.72 16.86
CA ARG A 153 12.06 2.54 15.87
C ARG A 153 11.58 1.08 15.76
N VAL A 154 11.93 0.25 16.75
CA VAL A 154 11.49 -1.15 16.85
C VAL A 154 10.20 -1.13 17.64
N SER A 155 9.14 -1.20 16.86
CA SER A 155 7.78 -1.07 17.32
C SER A 155 7.36 -2.35 18.03
N PHE A 156 6.79 -2.18 19.23
CA PHE A 156 5.93 -3.13 19.92
C PHE A 156 6.64 -4.17 20.82
N HIS A 157 6.63 -3.90 22.13
CA HIS A 157 6.65 -4.99 23.11
C HIS A 157 5.34 -5.79 22.96
N ILE A 158 5.45 -7.04 22.53
CA ILE A 158 4.32 -7.92 22.28
C ILE A 158 4.15 -8.85 23.48
N ILE A 159 3.04 -8.70 24.21
CA ILE A 159 2.64 -9.68 25.23
C ILE A 159 1.96 -10.85 24.51
N ARG A 160 2.48 -12.08 24.67
CA ARG A 160 1.91 -13.30 24.06
C ARG A 160 0.69 -13.80 24.83
N PRO A 161 -0.49 -13.94 24.22
CA PRO A 161 -1.52 -14.87 24.65
C PRO A 161 -1.48 -16.15 23.81
N LYS A 162 -2.18 -17.18 24.30
CA LYS A 162 -2.20 -18.57 23.79
C LYS A 162 -2.35 -18.73 22.27
N ARG A 163 -1.73 -19.81 21.77
CA ARG A 163 -1.81 -20.38 20.42
C ARG A 163 -3.24 -20.26 19.85
N ALA A 164 -3.42 -19.53 18.76
CA ALA A 164 -4.70 -19.44 18.08
C ALA A 164 -5.03 -20.78 17.42
N GLN A 165 -6.00 -21.52 17.96
CA GLN A 165 -6.68 -22.60 17.24
C GLN A 165 -7.76 -21.94 16.37
N ARG A 166 -7.63 -22.04 15.04
CA ARG A 166 -8.57 -21.46 14.07
C ARG A 166 -9.87 -22.28 13.99
N PRO A 167 -10.96 -21.67 13.48
CA PRO A 167 -11.23 -21.82 12.05
C PRO A 167 -11.47 -20.46 11.33
N HIS A 168 -10.77 -20.29 10.21
CA HIS A 168 -10.85 -19.25 9.17
C HIS A 168 -10.60 -17.75 9.54
N PRO A 169 -9.72 -17.04 8.79
CA PRO A 169 -9.50 -15.59 8.95
C PRO A 169 -10.41 -14.75 8.02
N PRO A 170 -10.72 -13.49 8.36
CA PRO A 170 -11.36 -12.54 7.45
C PRO A 170 -10.43 -12.12 6.29
N PRO A 171 -10.96 -11.58 5.18
CA PRO A 171 -10.29 -11.56 3.87
C PRO A 171 -9.42 -10.33 3.59
N PHE A 172 -8.77 -9.71 4.58
CA PHE A 172 -7.89 -8.55 4.31
C PHE A 172 -6.60 -8.58 5.12
N PRO A 173 -5.42 -8.33 4.50
CA PRO A 173 -4.27 -7.83 5.25
C PRO A 173 -4.66 -6.46 5.79
N VAL A 174 -4.36 -6.19 7.07
CA VAL A 174 -4.82 -5.03 7.84
C VAL A 174 -4.78 -3.73 7.01
N LEU A 175 -5.91 -3.46 6.39
CA LEU A 175 -6.36 -2.19 5.84
C LEU A 175 -7.41 -1.76 6.84
N PHE A 176 -7.04 -0.87 7.75
CA PHE A 176 -8.05 -0.15 8.51
C PHE A 176 -8.86 0.67 7.50
N PRO A 177 -10.17 0.41 7.39
CA PRO A 177 -11.11 1.48 7.73
C PRO A 177 -12.35 0.87 8.46
N PHE A 178 -13.12 1.51 9.34
CA PHE A 178 -13.84 2.79 9.30
C PHE A 178 -14.55 3.01 10.69
N PRO A 179 -15.37 4.06 10.93
CA PRO A 179 -15.44 4.84 12.17
C PRO A 179 -16.56 4.35 13.15
N PRO A 180 -16.80 5.01 14.30
CA PRO A 180 -17.47 4.37 15.43
C PRO A 180 -19.00 4.32 15.26
N LYS A 181 -19.60 3.16 15.54
CA LYS A 181 -21.02 3.10 15.93
C LYS A 181 -21.14 3.39 17.42
N ASN A 182 -21.74 4.55 17.70
CA ASN A 182 -22.33 5.01 18.96
C ASN A 182 -22.46 3.93 20.05
N LYS A 183 -21.73 4.11 21.15
CA LYS A 183 -22.19 3.63 22.45
C LYS A 183 -22.83 4.78 23.22
N GLN A 184 -24.14 4.66 23.32
CA GLN A 184 -25.02 5.33 24.27
C GLN A 184 -24.33 5.57 25.61
N LEU A 185 -24.39 6.83 26.07
CA LEU A 185 -24.19 7.19 27.46
C LEU A 185 -25.14 6.35 28.34
N SER A 186 -24.61 5.64 29.31
CA SER A 186 -25.34 5.35 30.55
C SER A 186 -24.53 5.94 31.68
N ARG A 187 -24.99 7.12 32.14
CA ARG A 187 -24.56 7.74 33.39
C ARG A 187 -25.04 6.87 34.55
N LYS A 188 -24.16 6.63 35.51
CA LYS A 188 -24.50 6.66 36.92
C LYS A 188 -23.78 7.83 37.55
#